data_AF-A2G5V9-F1
#
_entry.id   AF-A2G5V9-F1
#
_cell.length_a   1.000
_cell.length_b   1.000
_cell.length_c   1.000
_cell.angle_alpha   90.00
_cell.angle_beta   90.00
_cell.angle_gamma   90.00
#
_symmetry.space_group_name_H-M   'P 1'
#
loop_
_entity.id
_entity.type
_entity.pdbx_description
1 polymer ?
#
loop_
_entity_poly.entity_id
_entity_poly.type
_entity_poly.pdbx_seq_one_letter_code
_entity_poly.pdbx_strand_id
1 'polypeptide(L)'
;MLGQQITNFVCINDQKQIKSQLKLMTSGQGSLVWQDHIELINDLGKSVPFSVTMIGMKDNDNSNELNSIVFILTNETGEIKKRTAAENAKQRSEKLLYHILPKDIVVRLNRGEKDISFTIPQATIFFIDIVKFSVYSSSLTPGEIMSNLS
;
A
#
# COMPACT_ATOMS: atom_id res chain seq x y z
N MET A 1 -31.27 14.30 6.37
CA MET A 1 -31.18 13.42 5.19
C MET A 1 -31.73 12.04 5.56
N LEU A 2 -33.06 11.91 5.60
CA LEU A 2 -33.74 10.63 5.81
C LEU A 2 -34.48 10.31 4.51
N GLY A 3 -34.36 9.08 4.00
CA GLY A 3 -35.03 8.65 2.76
C GLY A 3 -34.20 8.76 1.47
N GLN A 4 -32.93 9.20 1.53
CA GLN A 4 -32.01 9.10 0.38
C GLN A 4 -31.30 7.74 0.35
N GLN A 5 -31.01 7.24 -0.84
CA GLN A 5 -30.30 5.98 -1.01
C GLN A 5 -28.83 6.12 -0.59
N ILE A 6 -28.33 5.17 0.20
CA ILE A 6 -26.92 5.09 0.63
C ILE A 6 -25.94 5.11 -0.55
N THR A 7 -26.39 4.60 -1.71
CA THR A 7 -25.59 4.56 -2.95
C THR A 7 -25.16 5.93 -3.44
N ASN A 8 -25.83 7.01 -3.05
CA ASN A 8 -25.46 8.37 -3.46
C ASN A 8 -24.12 8.83 -2.88
N PHE A 9 -23.67 8.22 -1.78
CA PHE A 9 -22.41 8.55 -1.12
C PHE A 9 -21.25 7.62 -1.55
N VAL A 10 -21.55 6.63 -2.38
CA VAL A 10 -20.62 5.59 -2.82
C VAL A 10 -20.12 5.90 -4.23
N CYS A 11 -18.84 5.63 -4.52
CA CYS A 11 -18.28 5.73 -5.86
C CYS A 11 -19.06 4.90 -6.89
N ILE A 12 -19.13 5.37 -8.14
CA ILE A 12 -19.93 4.76 -9.22
C ILE A 12 -19.58 3.29 -9.46
N ASN A 13 -18.31 2.92 -9.28
CA ASN A 13 -17.82 1.56 -9.44
C ASN A 13 -18.44 0.62 -8.39
N ASP A 14 -18.48 1.05 -7.13
CA ASP A 14 -18.91 0.23 -5.99
C ASP A 14 -20.45 0.23 -5.85
N GLN A 15 -21.14 1.25 -6.39
CA GLN A 15 -22.60 1.30 -6.43
C GLN A 15 -23.22 0.06 -7.11
N LYS A 16 -22.60 -0.45 -8.18
CA LYS A 16 -23.12 -1.62 -8.91
C LYS A 16 -23.07 -2.87 -8.04
N GLN A 17 -21.96 -3.07 -7.33
CA GLN A 17 -21.79 -4.21 -6.44
C GLN A 17 -22.77 -4.17 -5.27
N ILE A 18 -22.89 -3.03 -4.58
CA ILE A 18 -23.82 -2.86 -3.47
C ILE A 18 -25.26 -3.11 -3.92
N LYS A 19 -25.68 -2.55 -5.06
CA LYS A 19 -27.04 -2.78 -5.60
C LYS A 19 -27.30 -4.24 -5.94
N SER A 20 -26.31 -4.92 -6.51
CA SER A 20 -26.40 -6.34 -6.83
C SER A 20 -26.54 -7.19 -5.56
N GLN A 21 -25.72 -6.94 -4.55
CA GLN A 21 -25.79 -7.65 -3.28
C GLN A 21 -27.10 -7.39 -2.53
N LEU A 22 -27.55 -6.14 -2.51
CA LEU A 22 -28.84 -5.78 -1.91
C LEU A 22 -30.00 -6.53 -2.61
N LYS A 23 -29.96 -6.64 -3.95
CA LYS A 23 -30.94 -7.42 -4.71
C LYS A 23 -30.90 -8.91 -4.35
N LEU A 24 -29.72 -9.52 -4.29
CA LEU A 24 -29.54 -10.93 -3.91
C LEU A 24 -30.02 -11.23 -2.49
N MET A 25 -29.76 -10.31 -1.55
CA MET A 25 -30.24 -10.40 -0.18
C MET A 25 -31.77 -10.32 -0.15
N THR A 26 -32.37 -9.32 -0.83
CA THR A 26 -33.83 -9.13 -0.86
C THR A 26 -34.59 -10.23 -1.59
N SER A 27 -33.98 -10.92 -2.57
CA SER A 27 -34.60 -12.07 -3.24
C SER A 27 -34.42 -13.38 -2.47
N GLY A 28 -33.75 -13.36 -1.31
CA GLY A 28 -33.44 -14.56 -0.52
C GLY A 28 -32.41 -15.47 -1.16
N GLN A 29 -31.67 -15.01 -2.18
CA GLN A 29 -30.69 -15.79 -2.95
C GLN A 29 -29.23 -15.47 -2.57
N GLY A 30 -29.00 -14.87 -1.40
CA GLY A 30 -27.67 -14.46 -0.94
C GLY A 30 -27.49 -14.56 0.58
N SER A 31 -26.25 -14.46 1.02
CA SER A 31 -25.90 -14.39 2.45
C SER A 31 -26.55 -13.17 3.10
N LEU A 32 -27.03 -13.32 4.34
CA LEU A 32 -27.54 -12.21 5.14
C LEU A 32 -26.43 -11.29 5.68
N VAL A 33 -25.16 -11.69 5.55
CA VAL A 33 -24.01 -10.88 5.91
C VAL A 33 -23.11 -10.75 4.69
N TRP A 34 -22.75 -9.52 4.35
CA TRP A 34 -21.80 -9.19 3.30
C TRP A 34 -20.80 -8.17 3.83
N GLN A 35 -19.52 -8.34 3.48
CA GLN A 35 -18.44 -7.45 3.88
C GLN A 35 -17.58 -7.13 2.66
N ASP A 36 -17.17 -5.87 2.55
CA ASP A 36 -16.29 -5.41 1.48
C ASP A 36 -15.58 -4.10 1.85
N HIS A 37 -14.68 -3.65 0.98
CA HIS A 37 -14.02 -2.36 1.05
C HIS A 37 -14.57 -1.46 -0.06
N ILE A 38 -15.04 -0.27 0.31
CA ILE A 38 -15.64 0.69 -0.62
C ILE A 38 -15.04 2.08 -0.44
N GLU A 39 -15.16 2.88 -1.50
CA GLU A 39 -14.79 4.28 -1.47
C GLU A 39 -16.05 5.16 -1.35
N LEU A 40 -16.11 5.94 -0.26
CA LEU A 40 -17.15 6.93 -0.04
C LEU A 40 -16.66 8.32 -0.44
N ILE A 41 -17.56 9.13 -0.99
CA ILE A 41 -17.27 10.51 -1.37
C ILE A 41 -17.72 11.42 -0.23
N ASN A 42 -16.79 12.23 0.30
CA ASN A 42 -17.13 13.23 1.32
C ASN A 42 -17.77 14.49 0.70
N ASP A 43 -18.16 15.44 1.57
CA ASP A 43 -18.72 16.75 1.22
C ASP A 43 -17.81 17.61 0.34
N LEU A 44 -16.51 17.34 0.34
CA LEU A 44 -15.50 18.02 -0.49
C LEU A 44 -15.24 17.30 -1.83
N GLY A 45 -15.99 16.24 -2.16
CA GLY A 45 -15.81 15.46 -3.39
C GLY A 45 -14.58 14.54 -3.37
N LYS A 46 -13.97 14.31 -2.20
CA LYS A 46 -12.80 13.44 -2.03
C LYS A 46 -13.22 12.02 -1.70
N SER A 47 -12.56 11.05 -2.33
CA SER A 47 -12.69 9.63 -2.01
C SER A 47 -12.01 9.29 -0.66
N VAL A 48 -12.73 8.56 0.18
CA VAL A 48 -12.31 8.09 1.50
C VAL A 48 -12.60 6.59 1.61
N PRO A 49 -11.61 5.76 1.96
CA PRO A 49 -11.79 4.31 2.08
C PRO A 49 -12.51 3.92 3.36
N PHE A 50 -13.49 3.03 3.23
CA PHE A 50 -14.25 2.45 4.33
C PHE A 50 -14.39 0.93 4.16
N SER A 51 -14.28 0.21 5.26
CA SER A 51 -14.80 -1.15 5.35
C SER A 51 -16.30 -1.08 5.60
N VAL A 52 -17.08 -1.74 4.75
CA VAL A 52 -18.53 -1.83 4.86
C VAL A 52 -18.93 -3.25 5.26
N THR A 53 -19.80 -3.37 6.26
CA THR A 53 -20.52 -4.60 6.58
C THR A 53 -22.01 -4.34 6.41
N MET A 54 -22.66 -5.13 5.57
CA MET A 54 -24.09 -5.13 5.33
C MET A 54 -24.70 -6.37 6.00
N ILE A 55 -25.70 -6.15 6.86
CA ILE A 55 -26.40 -7.22 7.59
C ILE A 55 -27.89 -7.11 7.31
N GLY A 56 -28.46 -8.11 6.66
CA GLY A 56 -29.90 -8.25 6.46
C GLY A 56 -30.56 -8.86 7.70
N MET A 57 -31.61 -8.21 8.19
CA MET A 57 -32.41 -8.66 9.33
C MET A 57 -33.78 -9.14 8.84
N LYS A 58 -34.13 -10.36 9.23
CA LYS A 58 -35.45 -10.97 9.04
C LYS A 58 -36.22 -10.91 10.36
N ASP A 59 -37.54 -10.77 10.30
CA ASP A 59 -38.40 -10.78 11.50
C ASP A 59 -38.53 -12.19 12.09
N ASN A 60 -38.45 -13.20 11.23
CA ASN A 60 -38.58 -14.61 11.60
C ASN A 60 -37.76 -15.49 10.65
N ASP A 61 -37.16 -16.57 11.15
CA ASP A 61 -36.31 -17.48 10.36
C ASP A 61 -37.05 -18.10 9.16
N ASN A 62 -38.37 -18.24 9.28
CA ASN A 62 -39.24 -18.80 8.22
C ASN A 62 -39.72 -17.77 7.19
N SER A 63 -39.41 -16.48 7.38
CA SER A 63 -39.74 -15.44 6.41
C SER A 63 -38.64 -15.28 5.38
N ASN A 64 -39.02 -15.28 4.10
CA ASN A 64 -38.09 -14.96 3.00
C ASN A 64 -37.98 -13.45 2.76
N GLU A 65 -38.78 -12.64 3.45
CA GLU A 65 -38.79 -11.19 3.32
C GLU A 65 -37.77 -10.56 4.28
N LEU A 66 -36.91 -9.71 3.71
CA LEU A 66 -36.00 -8.87 4.48
C LEU A 66 -36.72 -7.59 4.88
N ASN A 67 -36.88 -7.38 6.18
CA ASN A 67 -37.57 -6.20 6.72
C ASN A 67 -36.60 -5.03 6.95
N SER A 68 -35.33 -5.31 7.22
CA SER A 68 -34.34 -4.28 7.55
C SER A 68 -32.93 -4.67 7.11
N ILE A 69 -32.11 -3.67 6.79
CA ILE A 69 -30.70 -3.85 6.47
C ILE A 69 -29.89 -2.85 7.31
N VAL A 70 -28.89 -3.36 8.01
CA VAL A 70 -27.95 -2.55 8.80
C VAL A 70 -26.66 -2.41 8.00
N PHE A 71 -26.16 -1.18 7.91
CA PHE A 71 -24.85 -0.86 7.36
C PHE A 71 -23.92 -0.42 8.49
N ILE A 72 -22.77 -1.08 8.60
CA ILE A 72 -21.68 -0.67 9.48
C ILE A 72 -20.54 -0.18 8.58
N LEU A 73 -20.12 1.06 8.77
CA LEU A 73 -19.08 1.70 7.98
C LEU A 73 -17.92 2.11 8.90
N THR A 74 -16.74 1.54 8.66
CA THR A 74 -15.53 1.82 9.45
C THR A 74 -14.50 2.52 8.57
N ASN A 75 -14.05 3.71 8.98
CA ASN A 75 -13.07 4.49 8.21
C ASN A 75 -11.67 3.85 8.32
N GLU A 76 -11.07 3.51 7.18
CA GLU A 76 -9.76 2.82 7.13
C GLU A 76 -8.60 3.74 6.78
N THR A 77 -8.86 5.04 6.60
CA THR A 77 -7.86 6.04 6.17
C THR A 77 -6.64 6.06 7.09
N GLY A 78 -6.85 5.94 8.41
CA GLY A 78 -5.77 5.97 9.39
C GLY A 78 -4.83 4.78 9.24
N GLU A 79 -5.40 3.58 9.10
CA GLU A 79 -4.65 2.33 9.02
C GLU A 79 -3.91 2.19 7.68
N ILE A 80 -4.56 2.58 6.58
CA ILE A 80 -3.93 2.63 5.25
C ILE A 80 -2.73 3.58 5.27
N LYS A 81 -2.89 4.80 5.81
CA LYS A 81 -1.78 5.77 5.89
C LYS A 81 -0.59 5.23 6.69
N LYS A 82 -0.83 4.61 7.84
CA LYS A 82 0.24 4.01 8.66
C LYS A 82 0.95 2.90 7.90
N ARG A 83 0.19 2.01 7.25
CA ARG A 83 0.74 0.90 6.46
C ARG A 83 1.59 1.41 5.30
N THR A 84 1.10 2.36 4.52
CA THR A 84 1.84 2.95 3.40
C THR A 84 3.09 3.68 3.88
N ALA A 85 3.04 4.40 5.01
CA ALA A 85 4.21 5.07 5.57
C ALA A 85 5.29 4.05 5.99
N ALA A 86 4.89 2.95 6.65
CA ALA A 86 5.81 1.88 7.03
C ALA A 86 6.43 1.19 5.81
N GLU A 87 5.64 0.93 4.77
CA GLU A 87 6.11 0.31 3.53
C GLU A 87 7.11 1.20 2.79
N ASN A 88 6.83 2.51 2.69
CA ASN A 88 7.76 3.48 2.11
C ASN A 88 9.07 3.59 2.90
N ALA A 89 9.00 3.58 4.23
CA ALA A 89 10.19 3.58 5.08
C ALA A 89 11.03 2.31 4.87
N LYS A 90 10.38 1.15 4.79
CA LYS A 90 11.03 -0.13 4.48
C LYS A 90 11.70 -0.11 3.11
N GLN A 91 10.98 0.32 2.06
CA GLN A 91 11.52 0.44 0.71
C GLN A 91 12.71 1.40 0.65
N ARG A 92 12.67 2.52 1.38
CA ARG A 92 13.80 3.45 1.47
C ARG A 92 15.01 2.80 2.13
N SER A 93 14.79 2.04 3.21
CA SER A 93 15.86 1.30 3.89
C SER A 93 16.47 0.22 2.99
N GLU A 94 15.64 -0.57 2.30
CA GLU A 94 16.10 -1.62 1.37
C GLU A 94 16.84 -1.03 0.18
N LYS A 95 16.31 0.05 -0.41
CA LYS A 95 16.98 0.76 -1.50
C LYS A 95 18.35 1.25 -1.08
N LEU A 96 18.49 1.86 0.10
CA LEU A 96 19.80 2.28 0.62
C LEU A 96 20.74 1.09 0.85
N LEU A 97 20.25 -0.01 1.41
CA LEU A 97 21.03 -1.22 1.62
C LEU A 97 21.60 -1.79 0.32
N TYR A 98 20.80 -1.81 -0.76
CA TYR A 98 21.24 -2.27 -2.08
C TYR A 98 22.20 -1.33 -2.82
N HIS A 99 22.34 -0.06 -2.39
CA HIS A 99 23.36 0.84 -2.95
C HIS A 99 24.76 0.58 -2.40
N ILE A 100 24.87 -0.09 -1.25
CA ILE A 100 26.14 -0.32 -0.56
C ILE A 100 26.66 -1.74 -0.82
N LEU A 101 25.76 -2.73 -0.88
CA LEU A 101 26.11 -4.13 -1.07
C LEU A 101 25.34 -4.74 -2.25
N PRO A 102 26.00 -5.60 -3.06
CA PRO A 102 25.32 -6.39 -4.09
C PRO A 102 24.19 -7.23 -3.50
N LYS A 103 23.08 -7.36 -4.23
CA LYS A 103 21.88 -8.09 -3.79
C LYS A 103 22.17 -9.50 -3.27
N ASP A 104 23.07 -10.22 -3.94
CA ASP A 104 23.44 -11.59 -3.56
C ASP A 104 24.12 -11.66 -2.18
N ILE A 105 24.91 -10.65 -1.82
CA ILE A 105 25.55 -10.56 -0.50
C ILE A 105 24.50 -10.25 0.58
N VAL A 106 23.55 -9.35 0.30
CA VAL A 106 22.47 -8.98 1.23
C VAL A 106 21.58 -10.18 1.57
N VAL A 107 21.23 -11.00 0.58
CA VAL A 107 20.40 -12.21 0.80
C VAL A 107 21.11 -13.21 1.71
N ARG A 108 22.41 -13.43 1.50
CA ARG A 108 23.23 -14.33 2.33
C ARG A 108 23.39 -13.79 3.75
N LEU A 109 23.61 -12.49 3.91
CA LEU A 109 23.70 -11.84 5.21
C LEU A 109 22.38 -11.93 6.01
N ASN A 110 21.24 -11.72 5.36
CA ASN A 110 19.91 -11.88 5.98
C ASN A 110 19.59 -13.33 6.40
N ARG A 111 20.27 -14.33 5.81
CA ARG A 111 20.19 -15.74 6.23
C ARG A 111 21.06 -16.06 7.45
N GLY A 112 21.81 -15.10 7.97
CA GLY A 112 22.69 -15.27 9.13
C GLY A 112 24.09 -15.76 8.78
N GLU A 113 24.48 -15.78 7.49
CA GLU A 113 25.86 -16.08 7.10
C GLU A 113 26.78 -14.94 7.58
N LYS A 114 27.78 -15.29 8.41
CA LYS A 114 28.75 -14.33 8.97
C LYS A 114 30.05 -14.25 8.17
N ASP A 115 30.36 -15.29 7.40
CA ASP A 115 31.58 -15.39 6.59
C ASP A 115 31.20 -15.57 5.12
N ILE A 116 31.16 -14.47 4.38
CA ILE A 116 30.73 -14.44 2.98
C ILE A 116 31.97 -14.38 2.09
N SER A 117 32.45 -15.55 1.66
CA SER A 117 33.49 -15.69 0.65
C SER A 117 32.96 -16.43 -0.58
N PHE A 118 33.54 -16.14 -1.75
CA PHE A 118 33.26 -16.83 -3.01
C PHE A 118 34.45 -16.71 -3.97
N THR A 119 34.61 -17.70 -4.84
CA THR A 119 35.67 -17.72 -5.85
C THR A 119 35.15 -17.15 -7.16
N ILE A 120 35.90 -16.25 -7.77
CA ILE A 120 35.61 -15.71 -9.10
C ILE A 120 36.65 -16.30 -10.07
N PRO A 121 36.25 -17.02 -11.14
CA PRO A 121 37.19 -17.66 -12.07
C PRO A 121 38.12 -16.68 -12.79
N GLN A 122 37.63 -15.47 -13.09
CA GLN A 122 38.39 -14.42 -13.74
C GLN A 122 37.85 -13.05 -13.30
N ALA A 123 38.74 -12.16 -12.87
CA ALA A 123 38.43 -10.78 -12.56
C ALA A 123 39.55 -9.87 -13.08
N THR A 124 39.19 -8.66 -13.51
CA THR A 124 40.15 -7.60 -13.85
C THR A 124 39.97 -6.46 -12.86
N ILE A 125 41.04 -6.12 -12.16
CA ILE A 125 41.07 -5.01 -11.20
C ILE A 125 41.95 -3.93 -11.80
N PHE A 126 41.45 -2.70 -11.85
CA PHE A 126 42.23 -1.54 -12.25
C PHE A 126 42.12 -0.45 -11.19
N PHE A 127 43.22 0.26 -11.00
CA PHE A 127 43.30 1.40 -10.09
C PHE A 127 43.44 2.66 -10.93
N ILE A 128 42.61 3.66 -10.66
CA ILE A 128 42.69 4.98 -11.27
C ILE A 128 43.13 5.95 -10.20
N ASP A 129 44.19 6.70 -10.50
CA ASP A 129 44.60 7.86 -9.72
C ASP A 129 44.51 9.11 -10.59
N ILE A 130 43.87 10.15 -10.07
CA ILE A 130 43.68 11.42 -10.78
C ILE A 130 44.85 12.34 -10.43
N VAL A 131 45.73 12.54 -11.41
CA VAL A 131 46.87 13.45 -11.27
C VAL A 131 46.41 14.85 -10.86
N LYS A 132 47.04 15.41 -9.82
CA LYS A 132 46.77 16.75 -9.28
C LYS A 132 45.34 16.96 -8.75
N PHE A 133 44.62 15.90 -8.40
CA PHE A 133 43.29 16.01 -7.77
C PHE A 133 43.32 16.92 -6.53
N SER A 134 44.35 16.85 -5.69
CA SER A 134 44.48 17.71 -4.50
C SER A 134 44.60 19.22 -4.80
N VAL A 135 45.15 19.58 -5.97
CA VAL A 135 45.26 20.99 -6.40
C VAL A 135 43.93 21.46 -7.00
N TYR A 136 43.22 20.57 -7.68
CA TYR A 136 41.90 20.85 -8.23
C TYR A 136 40.84 20.98 -7.13
N SER A 137 40.90 20.15 -6.08
CA SER A 137 39.94 20.16 -4.98
C SER A 137 40.19 21.29 -3.98
N SER A 138 41.39 21.89 -3.92
CA SER A 138 41.67 22.98 -2.99
C SER A 138 41.01 24.31 -3.36
N SER A 139 40.65 24.50 -4.63
CA SER A 139 39.99 25.71 -5.13
C SER A 139 38.46 25.60 -5.19
N LEU A 140 37.90 24.42 -4.91
CA LEU A 140 36.48 24.14 -4.98
C LEU A 140 35.87 24.00 -3.58
N THR A 141 34.59 24.33 -3.47
CA THR A 141 33.85 24.05 -2.24
C THR A 141 33.57 22.54 -2.11
N PRO A 142 33.37 22.02 -0.88
CA PRO A 142 33.03 20.61 -0.68
C PRO A 142 31.82 20.14 -1.52
N GLY A 143 30.83 21.02 -1.74
CA GLY A 143 29.65 20.69 -2.56
C GLY A 143 29.98 20.51 -4.05
N GLU A 144 30.82 21.38 -4.61
CA GLU A 144 31.26 21.31 -6.02
C GLU A 144 32.16 20.10 -6.27
N ILE A 145 33.06 19.79 -5.34
CA ILE A 145 33.93 18.60 -5.41
C ILE A 145 33.07 17.33 -5.49
N MET A 146 32.08 17.20 -4.59
CA MET A 146 31.19 16.05 -4.59
C MET A 146 30.37 15.97 -5.88
N SER A 147 29.87 17.10 -6.40
CA SER A 147 29.12 17.11 -7.67
C SER A 147 29.94 16.62 -8.87
N ASN A 148 31.26 16.85 -8.88
CA ASN A 148 32.14 16.41 -9.97
C ASN A 148 32.62 14.96 -9.83
N LEU A 149 32.38 14.32 -8.68
CA LEU A 149 32.81 12.95 -8.35
C LEU A 149 31.65 11.96 -8.15
N SER A 150 30.41 12.45 -8.12
CA SER A 150 29.20 11.66 -7.85
C SER A 150 28.61 11.02 -9.10
#